data_AF-A0A3Q0JNI1-F1
#
_entry.id   AF-A0A3Q0JNI1-F1
#
_cell.length_a   1.000
_cell.length_b   1.000
_cell.length_c   1.000
_cell.angle_alpha   90.00
_cell.angle_beta   90.00
_cell.angle_gamma   90.00
#
_symmetry.space_group_name_H-M   'P 1'
#
loop_
_entity.id
_entity.type
_entity.pdbx_description
1 polymer ?
#
loop_
_entity_poly.entity_id
_entity_poly.type
_entity_poly.pdbx_seq_one_letter_code
_entity_poly.pdbx_strand_id
1 'polypeptide(L)'
;MMEDDIGLRVCDSEGHRGTIRYVGSVEGTQGVWYGIDWDSETRGKHDGSHNGVKYFWTHSTTSGSFMRRDKLNFGSSFMEALHRKYVETDNELTVRENVEEVKASINAPFLELVGFDQVHEEQ
;
A
#
# COMPACT_ATOMS: atom_id res chain seq x y z
N MET A 1 17.16 2.43 -7.05
CA MET A 1 16.25 1.54 -6.29
C MET A 1 15.28 2.28 -5.37
N MET A 2 15.21 3.63 -5.38
CA MET A 2 14.12 4.39 -4.73
C MET A 2 13.09 4.89 -5.75
N GLU A 3 13.35 4.78 -7.05
CA GLU A 3 12.39 5.08 -8.12
C GLU A 3 11.24 4.08 -8.15
N ASP A 4 11.45 2.87 -7.65
CA ASP A 4 10.44 1.81 -7.54
C ASP A 4 9.26 2.21 -6.62
N ASP A 5 9.44 3.25 -5.80
CA ASP A 5 8.38 3.78 -4.94
C ASP A 5 7.35 4.63 -5.72
N ILE A 6 7.64 5.04 -6.97
CA ILE A 6 6.71 5.84 -7.78
C ILE A 6 5.47 5.01 -8.11
N GLY A 7 4.28 5.60 -7.90
CA GLY A 7 2.99 4.94 -8.08
C GLY A 7 2.46 4.27 -6.81
N LEU A 8 3.29 4.10 -5.77
CA LEU A 8 2.82 3.56 -4.50
C LEU A 8 1.85 4.52 -3.80
N ARG A 9 0.92 3.90 -3.07
CA ARG A 9 -0.05 4.58 -2.21
C ARG A 9 0.56 4.79 -0.84
N VAL A 10 0.46 6.01 -0.36
CA VAL A 10 0.99 6.41 0.94
C VAL A 10 -0.09 7.12 1.74
N CYS A 11 0.07 7.10 3.07
CA CYS A 11 -0.66 8.01 3.95
C CYS A 11 0.28 8.81 4.84
N ASP A 12 -0.14 10.01 5.22
CA ASP A 12 0.54 10.77 6.27
C ASP A 12 0.10 10.32 7.68
N SER A 13 0.66 10.95 8.70
CA SER A 13 0.32 10.68 10.11
C SER A 13 -1.11 11.06 10.49
N GLU A 14 -1.78 11.90 9.68
CA GLU A 14 -3.14 12.36 9.90
C GLU A 14 -4.16 11.52 9.11
N GLY A 15 -3.70 10.53 8.35
CA GLY A 15 -4.54 9.62 7.56
C GLY A 15 -4.88 10.11 6.16
N HIS A 16 -4.34 11.23 5.71
CA HIS A 16 -4.51 11.68 4.33
C HIS A 16 -3.77 10.75 3.37
N ARG A 17 -4.44 10.37 2.28
CA ARG A 17 -3.92 9.41 1.31
C ARG A 17 -3.50 10.10 0.02
N GLY A 18 -2.45 9.58 -0.59
CA GLY A 18 -1.92 10.10 -1.84
C GLY A 18 -1.07 9.08 -2.59
N THR A 19 -0.64 9.46 -3.78
CA THR A 19 0.22 8.65 -4.65
C THR A 19 1.58 9.32 -4.78
N ILE A 20 2.65 8.55 -4.66
CA ILE A 20 4.00 9.04 -4.98
C ILE A 20 4.11 9.23 -6.49
N ARG A 21 4.45 10.45 -6.91
CA ARG A 21 4.68 10.82 -8.32
C ARG A 21 6.13 11.15 -8.64
N TYR A 22 6.95 11.40 -7.62
CA TYR A 22 8.34 11.77 -7.78
C TYR A 22 9.17 11.28 -6.59
N VAL A 23 10.38 10.80 -6.86
CA VAL A 23 11.38 10.51 -5.82
C VAL A 23 12.73 11.03 -6.31
N GLY A 24 13.31 12.02 -5.62
CA GLY A 24 14.59 12.59 -6.03
C GLY A 24 14.96 13.89 -5.33
N SER A 25 16.04 14.52 -5.79
CA SER A 25 16.51 15.80 -5.28
C SER A 25 15.70 16.97 -5.83
N VAL A 26 15.33 17.92 -4.97
CA VAL A 26 14.71 19.18 -5.37
C VAL A 26 15.74 20.29 -5.32
N GLU A 27 15.83 21.11 -6.37
CA GLU A 27 16.80 22.20 -6.47
C GLU A 27 16.73 23.15 -5.27
N GLY A 28 17.90 23.53 -4.74
CA GLY A 28 18.01 24.39 -3.55
C GLY A 28 17.74 23.67 -2.22
N THR A 29 17.56 22.35 -2.24
CA THR A 29 17.33 21.56 -1.02
C THR A 29 18.31 20.38 -0.93
N GLN A 30 18.50 19.85 0.28
CA GLN A 30 19.35 18.69 0.52
C GLN A 30 18.53 17.39 0.65
N GLY A 31 19.10 16.28 0.19
CA GLY A 31 18.53 14.94 0.33
C GLY A 31 17.38 14.63 -0.64
N VAL A 32 16.80 13.45 -0.46
CA VAL A 32 15.72 12.92 -1.31
C VAL A 32 14.35 13.41 -0.82
N TRP A 33 13.49 13.76 -1.76
CA TRP A 33 12.11 14.16 -1.55
C TRP A 33 11.15 13.26 -2.30
N TYR A 34 10.01 13.05 -1.68
CA TYR A 34 8.88 12.33 -2.23
C TYR A 34 7.83 13.35 -2.65
N GLY A 35 7.61 13.49 -3.95
CA GLY A 35 6.51 14.27 -4.50
C GLY A 35 5.23 13.46 -4.45
N ILE A 36 4.24 13.93 -3.70
CA ILE A 36 2.97 13.27 -3.48
C ILE A 36 1.86 14.07 -4.15
N ASP A 37 0.99 13.36 -4.87
CA ASP A 37 -0.30 13.84 -5.36
C ASP A 37 -1.37 13.31 -4.41
N TRP A 38 -1.88 14.17 -3.52
CA TRP A 38 -2.86 13.81 -2.51
C TRP A 38 -4.23 13.59 -3.14
N ASP A 39 -5.05 12.69 -2.59
CA ASP A 39 -6.43 12.49 -3.09
C ASP A 39 -7.34 13.69 -2.78
N SER A 40 -7.06 14.38 -1.67
CA SER A 40 -7.77 15.61 -1.30
C SER A 40 -7.03 16.82 -1.84
N GLU A 41 -7.71 17.63 -2.65
CA GLU A 41 -7.16 18.84 -3.26
C GLU A 41 -6.68 19.88 -2.24
N THR A 42 -7.28 19.90 -1.05
CA THR A 42 -6.96 20.88 0.01
C THR A 42 -5.77 20.48 0.88
N ARG A 43 -5.28 19.24 0.74
CA ARG A 43 -4.18 18.73 1.58
C ARG A 43 -2.81 19.19 1.10
N GLY A 44 -2.64 19.38 -0.20
CA GLY A 44 -1.36 19.77 -0.77
C GLY A 44 -1.07 21.27 -0.66
N LYS A 45 -0.07 21.72 -1.41
CA LYS A 45 0.41 23.10 -1.43
C LYS A 45 0.67 23.63 -2.83
N HIS A 46 0.91 22.75 -3.79
CA HIS A 46 1.40 23.13 -5.13
C HIS A 46 0.98 22.11 -6.19
N ASP A 47 1.29 22.38 -7.44
CA ASP A 47 0.94 21.57 -8.61
C ASP A 47 2.05 20.57 -9.02
N GLY A 48 3.03 20.39 -8.15
CA GLY A 48 4.22 19.55 -8.37
C GLY A 48 5.45 20.33 -8.88
N SER A 49 5.38 21.67 -8.89
CA SER A 49 6.53 22.54 -9.14
C SER A 49 7.19 23.07 -7.86
N HIS A 50 8.47 23.40 -7.95
CA HIS A 50 9.22 24.14 -6.94
C HIS A 50 10.17 25.13 -7.63
N ASN A 51 10.12 26.41 -7.24
CA ASN A 51 10.93 27.51 -7.82
C ASN A 51 10.90 27.57 -9.36
N GLY A 52 9.73 27.34 -9.97
CA GLY A 52 9.55 27.39 -11.43
C GLY A 52 9.95 26.11 -12.18
N VAL A 53 10.53 25.12 -11.49
CA VAL A 53 10.86 23.80 -12.05
C VAL A 53 9.73 22.82 -11.76
N LYS A 54 9.26 22.10 -12.78
CA LYS A 54 8.22 21.08 -12.68
C LYS A 54 8.83 19.71 -12.43
N TYR A 55 8.50 19.07 -11.31
CA TYR A 55 9.03 17.75 -10.95
C TYR A 55 8.03 16.63 -11.22
N PHE A 56 6.74 16.90 -11.00
CA PHE A 56 5.65 15.97 -11.28
C PHE A 56 4.35 16.70 -11.60
N TRP A 57 3.39 15.94 -12.12
CA TRP A 57 2.01 16.41 -12.35
C TRP A 57 1.09 15.89 -11.25
N THR A 58 0.19 16.76 -10.85
CA THR A 58 -0.86 16.49 -9.86
C THR A 58 -2.22 16.57 -10.53
N HIS A 59 -3.23 15.94 -9.92
CA HIS A 59 -4.59 15.99 -10.48
C HIS A 59 -5.26 17.36 -10.27
N SER A 60 -4.86 18.11 -9.23
CA SER A 60 -5.29 19.48 -8.94
C SER A 60 -4.10 20.39 -8.62
N THR A 61 -4.21 21.69 -8.86
CA THR A 61 -3.12 22.68 -8.71
C THR A 61 -2.64 22.86 -7.26
N THR A 62 -3.42 22.40 -6.28
CA THR A 62 -3.08 22.48 -4.86
C THR A 62 -2.89 21.12 -4.21
N SER A 63 -3.01 20.02 -4.96
CA SER A 63 -2.97 18.66 -4.39
C SER A 63 -1.55 18.10 -4.18
N GLY A 64 -0.51 18.78 -4.66
CA GLY A 64 0.87 18.31 -4.58
C GLY A 64 1.59 18.66 -3.27
N SER A 65 2.51 17.82 -2.82
CA SER A 65 3.46 18.15 -1.74
C SER A 65 4.80 17.44 -1.92
N PHE A 66 5.89 18.10 -1.52
CA PHE A 66 7.18 17.42 -1.27
C PHE A 66 7.26 17.01 0.20
N MET A 67 7.43 15.72 0.45
CA MET A 67 7.48 15.10 1.78
C MET A 67 8.79 14.32 1.96
N ARG A 68 9.20 14.11 3.21
CA ARG A 68 10.29 13.18 3.56
C ARG A 68 9.74 11.78 3.74
N ARG A 69 10.56 10.76 3.45
CA ARG A 69 10.19 9.34 3.61
C ARG A 69 9.61 9.05 5.00
N ASP A 70 10.24 9.58 6.05
CA ASP A 70 9.83 9.34 7.46
C ASP A 70 8.47 9.95 7.82
N LYS A 71 7.90 10.81 6.96
CA LYS A 71 6.56 11.40 7.12
C LYS A 71 5.50 10.65 6.33
N LEU A 72 5.87 9.56 5.67
CA LEU A 72 5.00 8.75 4.83
C LEU A 72 4.94 7.33 5.37
N ASN A 73 3.72 6.81 5.46
CA ASN A 73 3.47 5.41 5.69
C ASN A 73 3.14 4.75 4.34
N PHE A 74 3.95 3.77 3.95
CA PHE A 74 3.84 3.02 2.69
C PHE A 74 2.85 1.84 2.77
N GLY A 75 2.23 1.64 3.94
CA GLY A 75 1.38 0.50 4.21
C GLY A 75 2.16 -0.80 4.28
N SER A 76 1.47 -1.89 3.95
CA SER A 76 2.05 -3.24 3.83
C SER A 76 1.91 -3.70 2.39
N SER A 77 2.87 -4.50 1.92
CA SER A 77 2.76 -5.08 0.58
C SER A 77 1.57 -6.04 0.53
N PHE A 78 1.01 -6.28 -0.67
CA PHE A 78 -0.05 -7.28 -0.83
C PHE A 78 0.38 -8.65 -0.29
N MET A 79 1.61 -9.07 -0.57
CA MET A 79 2.16 -10.34 -0.08
C MET A 79 2.24 -10.40 1.44
N GLU A 80 2.66 -9.32 2.08
CA GLU A 80 2.73 -9.23 3.54
C GLU A 80 1.32 -9.28 4.16
N ALA A 81 0.37 -8.53 3.59
CA ALA A 81 -1.02 -8.56 4.02
C ALA A 81 -1.66 -9.94 3.79
N LEU A 82 -1.33 -10.60 2.68
CA LEU A 82 -1.78 -11.95 2.34
C LEU A 82 -1.21 -12.96 3.33
N HIS A 83 0.10 -12.93 3.59
CA HIS A 83 0.74 -13.83 4.53
C HIS A 83 0.15 -13.68 5.92
N ARG A 84 0.02 -12.45 6.42
CA ARG A 84 -0.59 -12.20 7.74
C ARG A 84 -2.04 -12.69 7.84
N LYS A 85 -2.80 -12.63 6.74
CA LYS A 85 -4.22 -13.00 6.76
C LYS A 85 -4.48 -14.48 6.47
N TYR A 86 -3.61 -15.13 5.70
CA TYR A 86 -3.86 -16.45 5.11
C TYR A 86 -2.73 -17.47 5.28
N VAL A 87 -1.52 -17.07 5.71
CA VAL A 87 -0.33 -17.95 5.78
C VAL A 87 0.28 -18.01 7.18
N GLU A 88 0.18 -16.95 8.00
CA GLU A 88 0.50 -16.98 9.43
C GLU A 88 -0.58 -17.77 10.17
N THR A 89 -0.57 -19.08 9.91
CA THR A 89 -1.16 -20.12 10.74
C THR A 89 0.03 -20.75 11.45
N ASP A 90 0.23 -20.44 12.73
CA ASP A 90 1.06 -21.32 13.52
C ASP A 90 0.38 -22.70 13.52
N ASN A 91 1.09 -23.66 12.95
CA ASN A 91 0.94 -25.09 13.12
C ASN A 91 -0.24 -25.79 12.39
N GLU A 92 0.16 -26.80 11.64
CA GLU A 92 -0.56 -27.88 10.96
C GLU A 92 -1.66 -28.64 11.77
N LEU A 93 -2.12 -28.17 12.92
CA LEU A 93 -2.95 -28.97 13.86
C LEU A 93 -4.32 -28.39 14.25
N THR A 94 -4.72 -27.18 13.84
CA THR A 94 -5.98 -26.55 14.31
C THR A 94 -7.07 -26.35 13.25
N VAL A 95 -6.85 -26.82 12.00
CA VAL A 95 -7.76 -26.57 10.87
C VAL A 95 -9.16 -27.19 11.04
N ARG A 96 -9.37 -28.14 11.97
CA ARG A 96 -10.66 -28.85 12.08
C ARG A 96 -11.71 -28.21 12.98
N GLU A 97 -11.37 -27.37 13.96
CA GLU A 97 -12.37 -26.98 14.97
C GLU A 97 -13.01 -25.61 14.77
N ASN A 98 -12.37 -24.65 14.08
CA ASN A 98 -12.84 -23.26 14.11
C ASN A 98 -13.27 -22.68 12.76
N VAL A 99 -13.59 -23.52 11.78
CA VAL A 99 -13.99 -23.08 10.43
C VAL A 99 -15.26 -22.20 10.46
N GLU A 100 -16.22 -22.50 11.34
CA GLU A 100 -17.47 -21.73 11.46
C GLU A 100 -17.27 -20.37 12.16
N GLU A 101 -16.37 -20.29 13.13
CA GLU A 101 -16.12 -19.07 13.91
C GLU A 101 -15.28 -18.04 13.12
N VAL A 102 -14.36 -18.54 12.29
CA VAL A 102 -13.61 -17.72 11.34
C VAL A 102 -14.55 -17.21 10.24
N LYS A 103 -15.46 -18.03 9.70
CA LYS A 103 -16.47 -17.59 8.71
C LYS A 103 -17.35 -16.44 9.22
N ALA A 104 -17.77 -16.50 10.48
CA ALA A 104 -18.65 -15.50 11.08
C ALA A 104 -17.94 -14.15 11.32
N SER A 105 -16.64 -14.17 11.60
CA SER A 105 -15.88 -12.96 11.96
C SER A 105 -15.30 -12.21 10.77
N ILE A 106 -15.11 -12.86 9.60
CA ILE A 106 -14.37 -12.23 8.48
C ILE A 106 -15.20 -11.84 7.25
N ASN A 107 -16.52 -12.06 7.21
CA ASN A 107 -17.40 -11.73 6.08
C ASN A 107 -16.80 -12.07 4.70
N ALA A 108 -16.09 -13.20 4.60
CA ALA A 108 -15.39 -13.62 3.39
C ALA A 108 -16.33 -14.41 2.47
N PRO A 109 -16.35 -14.15 1.16
CA PRO A 109 -17.08 -14.99 0.22
C PRO A 109 -16.45 -16.39 0.19
N PHE A 110 -17.33 -17.40 0.24
CA PHE A 110 -17.04 -18.82 0.37
C PHE A 110 -16.02 -19.30 -0.68
N LEU A 111 -14.84 -19.73 -0.24
CA LEU A 111 -13.90 -20.47 -1.08
C LEU A 111 -14.34 -21.95 -1.03
N GLU A 112 -14.96 -22.44 -2.09
CA GLU A 112 -15.31 -23.86 -2.21
C GLU A 112 -14.11 -24.63 -2.76
N LEU A 113 -13.43 -25.38 -1.89
CA LEU A 113 -12.35 -26.29 -2.28
C LEU A 113 -12.95 -27.55 -2.90
N VAL A 114 -13.21 -27.51 -4.21
CA VAL A 114 -13.71 -28.66 -4.98
C VAL A 114 -12.52 -29.40 -5.60
N GLY A 115 -12.37 -30.70 -5.32
CA GLY A 115 -11.48 -31.59 -6.08
C GLY A 115 -10.23 -32.14 -5.37
N PHE A 116 -10.10 -32.01 -4.05
CA PHE A 116 -9.00 -32.66 -3.29
C PHE A 116 -9.32 -34.08 -2.80
N ASP A 117 -10.52 -34.59 -3.06
CA ASP A 117 -10.97 -35.91 -2.58
C ASP A 117 -10.42 -37.10 -3.37
N GLN A 118 -9.59 -36.89 -4.40
CA GLN A 118 -9.21 -37.96 -5.32
C GLN A 118 -7.72 -38.01 -5.69
N VAL A 119 -6.83 -37.81 -4.71
CA VAL A 119 -5.41 -38.24 -4.82
C VAL A 119 -4.96 -38.87 -3.50
N HIS A 120 -5.55 -40.00 -3.15
CA HIS A 120 -4.92 -41.00 -2.31
C HIS A 120 -5.39 -42.37 -2.80
N GLU A 121 -4.43 -43.30 -2.89
CA GLU A 121 -4.54 -44.65 -3.47
C GLU A 121 -4.41 -44.72 -4.98
N GLU A 122 -3.17 -44.73 -5.48
CA GLU A 122 -2.56 -45.96 -6.01
C GLU A 122 -1.05 -45.95 -5.70
N GLN A 123 -0.68 -46.63 -4.60
CA GLN A 123 0.61 -47.30 -4.41
C GLN A 123 0.31 -48.79 -4.32
#